data_AF-A0A2S7X5A7-F1
#
_entry.id   AF-A0A2S7X5A7-F1
#
_cell.length_a   1.000
_cell.length_b   1.000
_cell.length_c   1.000
_cell.angle_alpha   90.00
_cell.angle_beta   90.00
_cell.angle_gamma   90.00
#
_symmetry.space_group_name_H-M   'P 1'
#
loop_
_entity.id
_entity.type
_entity.pdbx_description
1 polymer ?
#
loop_
_entity_poly.entity_id
_entity_poly.type
_entity_poly.pdbx_seq_one_letter_code
_entity_poly.pdbx_strand_id
1 'polypeptide(L)'
;MNSQQSVITKDEQPKEQQTHKKEHYVVSSARRLKEIALKQGLAAKLHPPKPEETLLKRALYREKLLREQQQQNLEQIIKFAHDYCKDETAGDPDPDWLHRFFEMAKDIHDPSMQRLWSQIFKQEVITPGSTSMKALKVLKDMTQREAQTFQRAASLACSFGQDNSKKLLLGYKCAGTLFNFYKADGPQLVHLGNYKLPYSSLLLLIELGLLLGTELESGEIEFEPALPLQYQGKQLAIKPMQKGSRLVYYRFSPTGAELCKLLGNKPNESYYDNVIALLSQKFIVETDVKKSISTMA
;
A
#
# COMPACT_ATOMS: atom_id res chain seq x y z
N MET A 1 -0.15 -36.29 -72.79
CA MET A 1 -1.62 -36.29 -72.60
C MET A 1 -1.95 -37.37 -71.60
N ASN A 2 -2.40 -36.98 -70.42
CA ASN A 2 -2.73 -37.86 -69.29
C ASN A 2 -4.26 -37.94 -69.16
N SER A 3 -4.83 -39.12 -68.93
CA SER A 3 -6.14 -39.42 -68.31
C SER A 3 -6.24 -40.94 -68.16
N GLN A 4 -5.83 -41.52 -67.02
CA GLN A 4 -6.61 -41.82 -65.81
C GLN A 4 -7.60 -43.00 -65.94
N GLN A 5 -7.33 -44.07 -65.18
CA GLN A 5 -8.37 -44.75 -64.40
C GLN A 5 -7.81 -45.43 -63.13
N SER A 6 -8.45 -45.05 -62.01
CA SER A 6 -8.82 -45.82 -60.81
C SER A 6 -7.79 -46.26 -59.75
N VAL A 7 -8.23 -46.04 -58.49
CA VAL A 7 -8.15 -46.89 -57.27
C VAL A 7 -7.45 -46.27 -56.03
N ILE A 8 -8.30 -45.85 -55.08
CA ILE A 8 -8.31 -46.02 -53.61
C ILE A 8 -7.03 -45.73 -52.79
N THR A 9 -7.09 -44.73 -51.88
CA THR A 9 -6.86 -44.96 -50.43
C THR A 9 -7.52 -43.89 -49.56
N LYS A 10 -8.04 -44.33 -48.41
CA LYS A 10 -8.68 -43.57 -47.33
C LYS A 10 -7.65 -42.97 -46.35
N ASP A 11 -8.14 -41.97 -45.63
CA ASP A 11 -7.75 -41.49 -44.30
C ASP A 11 -6.46 -40.67 -44.14
N GLU A 12 -6.65 -39.36 -43.91
CA GLU A 12 -6.05 -38.65 -42.77
C GLU A 12 -6.80 -37.32 -42.53
N GLN A 13 -7.35 -37.16 -41.33
CA GLN A 13 -7.98 -35.92 -40.85
C GLN A 13 -6.91 -34.85 -40.55
N PRO A 14 -7.10 -33.57 -40.92
CA PRO A 14 -6.26 -32.50 -40.41
C PRO A 14 -6.70 -32.11 -39.00
N LYS A 15 -5.77 -32.19 -38.03
CA LYS A 15 -5.91 -31.63 -36.69
C LYS A 15 -6.07 -30.11 -36.76
N GLU A 16 -7.26 -29.60 -36.50
CA GLU A 16 -7.50 -28.17 -36.27
C GLU A 16 -6.85 -27.75 -34.94
N GLN A 17 -5.84 -26.89 -35.03
CA GLN A 17 -5.27 -26.17 -33.90
C GLN A 17 -6.30 -25.13 -33.41
N GLN A 18 -6.90 -25.39 -32.25
CA GLN A 18 -7.73 -24.43 -31.54
C GLN A 18 -6.88 -23.26 -31.03
N THR A 19 -6.81 -22.18 -31.79
CA THR A 19 -6.37 -20.88 -31.28
C THR A 19 -7.49 -20.27 -30.43
N HIS A 20 -7.35 -20.31 -29.10
CA HIS A 20 -8.18 -19.55 -28.16
C HIS A 20 -7.99 -18.04 -28.37
N LYS A 21 -8.75 -17.45 -29.31
CA LYS A 21 -8.91 -16.00 -29.39
C LYS A 21 -9.95 -15.58 -28.35
N LYS A 22 -9.49 -14.95 -27.26
CA LYS A 22 -10.39 -14.20 -26.37
C LYS A 22 -10.95 -13.01 -27.16
N GLU A 23 -12.17 -13.16 -27.65
CA GLU A 23 -12.92 -12.06 -28.25
C GLU A 23 -13.28 -11.06 -27.15
N HIS A 24 -12.58 -9.93 -27.11
CA HIS A 24 -13.03 -8.76 -26.37
C HIS A 24 -14.23 -8.17 -27.12
N TYR A 25 -15.44 -8.65 -26.82
CA TYR A 25 -16.67 -8.06 -27.36
C TYR A 25 -16.77 -6.60 -26.88
N VAL A 26 -16.61 -5.65 -27.81
CA VAL A 26 -16.70 -4.22 -27.51
C VAL A 26 -18.17 -3.89 -27.23
N VAL A 27 -18.57 -3.90 -25.97
CA VAL A 27 -19.89 -3.44 -25.52
C VAL A 27 -19.94 -1.92 -25.66
N SER A 28 -20.96 -1.38 -26.36
CA SER A 28 -21.09 0.08 -26.49
C SER A 28 -21.30 0.74 -25.13
N SER A 29 -20.76 1.95 -24.95
CA SER A 29 -20.90 2.74 -23.71
C SER A 29 -22.37 2.97 -23.35
N ALA A 30 -23.24 3.20 -24.34
CA ALA A 30 -24.68 3.35 -24.15
C ALA A 30 -25.36 2.09 -23.59
N ARG A 31 -24.98 0.91 -24.11
CA ARG A 31 -25.50 -0.37 -23.58
C ARG A 31 -25.05 -0.57 -22.14
N ARG A 32 -23.78 -0.27 -21.84
CA ARG A 32 -23.25 -0.41 -20.48
C ARG A 32 -23.95 0.54 -19.49
N LEU A 33 -24.18 1.79 -19.89
CA LEU A 33 -24.91 2.77 -19.08
C LEU A 33 -26.35 2.30 -18.81
N LYS A 34 -27.04 1.75 -19.82
CA LYS A 34 -28.39 1.20 -19.66
C LYS A 34 -28.41 0.03 -18.67
N GLU A 35 -27.46 -0.90 -18.78
CA GLU A 35 -27.32 -2.02 -17.83
C GLU A 35 -27.10 -1.54 -16.39
N ILE A 36 -26.24 -0.52 -16.19
CA ILE A 36 -25.99 0.08 -14.87
C ILE A 36 -27.28 0.73 -14.35
N ALA A 37 -27.96 1.53 -15.18
CA ALA A 37 -29.18 2.22 -14.79
C ALA A 37 -30.29 1.23 -14.39
N LEU A 38 -30.42 0.10 -15.11
CA LEU A 38 -31.38 -0.96 -14.77
C LEU A 38 -31.04 -1.60 -13.42
N LYS A 39 -29.79 -2.03 -13.22
CA LYS A 39 -29.33 -2.63 -11.95
C LYS A 39 -29.52 -1.70 -10.75
N GLN A 40 -29.36 -0.39 -10.98
CA GLN A 40 -29.41 0.64 -9.93
C GLN A 40 -30.82 1.23 -9.70
N GLY A 41 -31.85 0.76 -10.42
CA GLY A 41 -33.22 1.29 -10.32
C GLY A 41 -33.39 2.71 -10.92
N LEU A 42 -32.46 3.14 -11.76
CA LEU A 42 -32.37 4.50 -12.33
C LEU A 42 -32.77 4.58 -13.82
N ALA A 43 -33.23 3.48 -14.41
CA ALA A 43 -33.48 3.40 -15.86
C ALA A 43 -34.75 4.12 -16.35
N ALA A 44 -35.59 4.69 -15.47
CA ALA A 44 -36.94 5.15 -15.84
C ALA A 44 -37.01 6.18 -16.99
N LYS A 45 -35.95 6.97 -17.22
CA LYS A 45 -35.87 7.91 -18.36
C LYS A 45 -35.26 7.31 -19.62
N LEU A 46 -34.59 6.16 -19.50
CA LEU A 46 -34.01 5.38 -20.62
C LEU A 46 -34.95 4.27 -21.09
N HIS A 47 -35.78 3.77 -20.18
CA HIS A 47 -36.78 2.74 -20.38
C HIS A 47 -38.01 3.12 -19.54
N PRO A 48 -39.11 3.57 -20.17
CA PRO A 48 -40.31 3.97 -19.44
C PRO A 48 -40.74 2.86 -18.47
N PRO A 49 -40.94 3.18 -17.18
CA PRO A 49 -41.38 2.22 -16.19
C PRO A 49 -42.84 1.85 -16.45
N LYS A 50 -43.27 0.70 -15.94
CA LYS A 50 -44.68 0.33 -15.98
C LYS A 50 -45.50 1.23 -15.04
N PRO A 51 -46.83 1.42 -15.26
CA PRO A 51 -47.65 2.29 -14.40
C PRO A 51 -47.57 1.93 -12.90
N GLU A 52 -47.42 0.65 -12.59
CA GLU A 52 -47.27 0.15 -11.22
C GLU A 52 -45.92 0.50 -10.55
N GLU A 53 -44.90 0.90 -11.31
CA GLU A 53 -43.54 1.24 -10.86
C GLU A 53 -43.40 2.74 -10.57
N THR A 54 -44.17 3.19 -9.57
CA THR A 54 -44.15 4.59 -9.13
C THR A 54 -42.75 5.04 -8.69
N LEU A 55 -42.52 6.35 -8.69
CA LEU A 55 -41.27 6.94 -8.21
C LEU A 55 -40.89 6.44 -6.80
N LEU A 56 -41.88 6.39 -5.89
CA LEU A 56 -41.69 5.91 -4.53
C LEU A 56 -41.21 4.46 -4.50
N LYS A 57 -41.84 3.55 -5.26
CA LYS A 57 -41.41 2.14 -5.31
C LYS A 57 -39.98 1.99 -5.83
N ARG A 58 -39.60 2.76 -6.85
CA ARG A 58 -38.23 2.76 -7.38
C ARG A 58 -37.21 3.30 -6.38
N ALA A 59 -37.56 4.34 -5.63
CA ALA A 59 -36.71 4.89 -4.58
C ALA A 59 -36.52 3.88 -3.43
N LEU A 60 -37.60 3.26 -2.94
CA LEU A 60 -37.54 2.22 -1.90
C LEU A 60 -36.73 1.00 -2.34
N TYR A 61 -36.89 0.56 -3.59
CA TYR A 61 -36.08 -0.52 -4.15
C TYR A 61 -34.59 -0.18 -4.14
N ARG A 62 -34.22 1.03 -4.57
CA ARG A 62 -32.83 1.49 -4.56
C ARG A 62 -32.26 1.58 -3.14
N GLU A 63 -33.04 2.08 -2.19
CA GLU A 63 -32.65 2.14 -0.78
C GLU A 63 -32.40 0.74 -0.20
N LYS A 64 -33.28 -0.22 -0.50
CA LYS A 64 -33.12 -1.61 -0.10
C LYS A 64 -31.83 -2.22 -0.66
N LEU A 65 -31.58 -2.05 -1.96
CA LEU A 65 -30.34 -2.52 -2.60
C LEU A 65 -29.08 -1.93 -1.95
N LEU A 66 -29.10 -0.63 -1.64
CA LEU A 66 -27.97 0.03 -0.99
C LEU A 66 -27.70 -0.57 0.40
N ARG A 67 -28.75 -0.75 1.21
CA ARG A 67 -28.61 -1.35 2.55
C ARG A 67 -28.10 -2.79 2.49
N GLU A 68 -28.58 -3.60 1.54
CA GLU A 68 -28.09 -4.97 1.33
C GLU A 68 -26.59 -4.97 0.99
N GLN A 69 -26.13 -4.08 0.10
CA GLN A 69 -24.72 -3.98 -0.26
C GLN A 69 -23.85 -3.52 0.92
N GLN A 70 -24.32 -2.52 1.67
CA GLN A 70 -23.64 -2.02 2.86
C GLN A 70 -23.49 -3.12 3.93
N GLN A 71 -24.56 -3.89 4.17
CA GLN A 71 -24.54 -5.02 5.08
C GLN A 71 -23.52 -6.09 4.64
N GLN A 72 -23.54 -6.46 3.35
CA GLN A 72 -22.58 -7.43 2.79
C GLN A 72 -21.13 -6.96 2.94
N ASN A 73 -20.86 -5.67 2.75
CA ASN A 73 -19.52 -5.12 2.93
C ASN A 73 -19.04 -5.26 4.39
N LEU A 74 -19.90 -4.95 5.35
CA LEU A 74 -19.58 -5.09 6.78
C LEU A 74 -19.34 -6.54 7.17
N GLU A 75 -20.22 -7.45 6.76
CA GLU A 75 -20.08 -8.89 7.02
C GLU A 75 -18.80 -9.45 6.41
N GLN A 76 -18.43 -8.99 5.22
CA GLN A 76 -17.21 -9.42 4.55
C GLN A 76 -15.94 -8.93 5.28
N ILE A 77 -15.97 -7.71 5.82
CA ILE A 77 -14.88 -7.16 6.65
C ILE A 77 -14.76 -7.94 7.96
N ILE A 78 -15.88 -8.22 8.64
CA ILE A 78 -15.89 -9.03 9.86
C ILE A 78 -15.33 -10.43 9.59
N LYS A 79 -15.74 -11.06 8.48
CA LYS A 79 -15.24 -12.36 8.08
C LYS A 79 -13.72 -12.36 7.90
N PHE A 80 -13.18 -11.42 7.12
CA PHE A 80 -11.73 -11.32 6.92
C PHE A 80 -10.99 -11.01 8.23
N ALA A 81 -11.56 -10.17 9.10
CA ALA A 81 -10.93 -9.85 10.38
C ALA A 81 -10.84 -11.10 11.25
N HIS A 82 -11.93 -11.89 11.31
CA HIS A 82 -11.96 -13.16 12.00
C HIS A 82 -10.95 -14.17 11.43
N ASP A 83 -10.84 -14.28 10.10
CA ASP A 83 -9.86 -15.15 9.44
C ASP A 83 -8.39 -14.77 9.79
N TYR A 84 -8.14 -13.51 10.18
CA TYR A 84 -6.82 -13.05 10.62
C TYR A 84 -6.56 -13.25 12.11
N CYS A 85 -7.59 -13.44 12.93
CA CYS A 85 -7.45 -13.64 14.37
C CYS A 85 -6.70 -14.95 14.67
N LYS A 86 -5.93 -14.94 15.76
CA LYS A 86 -5.27 -16.13 16.32
C LYS A 86 -5.62 -16.22 17.80
N ASP A 87 -4.97 -17.12 18.54
CA ASP A 87 -5.05 -17.19 20.01
C ASP A 87 -4.33 -15.99 20.65
N GLU A 88 -4.95 -14.81 20.53
CA GLU A 88 -4.46 -13.51 20.97
C GLU A 88 -5.45 -12.93 21.99
N THR A 89 -4.95 -12.26 23.03
CA THR A 89 -5.81 -11.57 24.00
C THR A 89 -6.52 -10.40 23.32
N ALA A 90 -7.84 -10.31 23.48
CA ALA A 90 -8.65 -9.21 22.98
C ALA A 90 -9.06 -8.25 24.11
N GLY A 91 -9.29 -7.00 23.74
CA GLY A 91 -10.00 -6.01 24.54
C GLY A 91 -11.21 -5.48 23.78
N ASP A 92 -12.00 -4.64 24.45
CA ASP A 92 -13.18 -4.02 23.84
C ASP A 92 -12.78 -2.69 23.19
N PRO A 93 -12.99 -2.50 21.87
CA PRO A 93 -12.85 -1.20 21.23
C PRO A 93 -13.82 -0.18 21.83
N ASP A 94 -13.41 1.10 21.80
CA ASP A 94 -14.28 2.20 22.20
C ASP A 94 -15.60 2.20 21.38
N PRO A 95 -16.78 2.32 22.01
CA PRO A 95 -18.06 2.27 21.32
C PRO A 95 -18.24 3.35 20.23
N ASP A 96 -17.74 4.57 20.47
CA ASP A 96 -17.82 5.66 19.50
C ASP A 96 -16.89 5.39 18.31
N TRP A 97 -15.71 4.84 18.57
CA TRP A 97 -14.80 4.37 17.53
C TRP A 97 -15.45 3.28 16.69
N LEU A 98 -16.06 2.28 17.34
CA LEU A 98 -16.70 1.14 16.68
C LEU A 98 -17.83 1.59 15.76
N HIS A 99 -18.70 2.47 16.26
CA HIS A 99 -19.77 3.06 15.47
C HIS A 99 -19.23 3.78 14.23
N ARG A 100 -18.24 4.67 14.41
CA ARG A 100 -17.65 5.44 13.30
C ARG A 100 -16.92 4.54 12.31
N PHE A 101 -16.23 3.49 12.79
CA PHE A 101 -15.57 2.51 11.93
C PHE A 101 -16.59 1.87 10.98
N PHE A 102 -17.70 1.32 11.50
CA PHE A 102 -18.71 0.69 10.67
C PHE A 102 -19.44 1.67 9.75
N GLU A 103 -19.69 2.90 10.20
CA GLU A 103 -20.25 3.96 9.36
C GLU A 103 -19.37 4.31 8.16
N MET A 104 -18.04 4.15 8.26
CA MET A 104 -17.14 4.35 7.13
C MET A 104 -16.93 3.07 6.31
N ALA A 105 -16.81 1.93 6.97
CA ALA A 105 -16.51 0.64 6.36
C ALA A 105 -17.63 0.11 5.45
N LYS A 106 -18.89 0.46 5.74
CA LYS A 106 -20.06 -0.01 4.98
C LYS A 106 -20.05 0.38 3.51
N ASP A 107 -19.33 1.44 3.14
CA ASP A 107 -19.21 1.92 1.76
C ASP A 107 -17.95 1.40 1.04
N ILE A 108 -17.19 0.48 1.67
CA ILE A 108 -15.95 -0.07 1.10
C ILE A 108 -16.26 -1.35 0.31
N HIS A 109 -16.24 -1.23 -1.03
CA HIS A 109 -16.58 -2.33 -1.94
C HIS A 109 -15.38 -3.08 -2.53
N ASP A 110 -14.18 -2.50 -2.55
CA ASP A 110 -13.00 -3.15 -3.12
C ASP A 110 -12.48 -4.25 -2.17
N PRO A 111 -12.31 -5.51 -2.62
CA PRO A 111 -11.85 -6.60 -1.76
C PRO A 111 -10.45 -6.39 -1.16
N SER A 112 -9.58 -5.61 -1.80
CA SER A 112 -8.24 -5.32 -1.25
C SER A 112 -8.35 -4.31 -0.11
N MET A 113 -9.17 -3.28 -0.29
CA MET A 113 -9.50 -2.32 0.77
C MET A 113 -10.24 -3.00 1.92
N GLN A 114 -11.22 -3.86 1.66
CA GLN A 114 -11.92 -4.61 2.71
C GLN A 114 -10.94 -5.41 3.59
N ARG A 115 -9.94 -6.07 2.99
CA ARG A 115 -8.88 -6.77 3.75
C ARG A 115 -8.07 -5.83 4.63
N LEU A 116 -7.72 -4.64 4.12
CA LEU A 116 -7.00 -3.64 4.90
C LEU A 116 -7.84 -3.13 6.08
N TRP A 117 -9.11 -2.79 5.84
CA TRP A 117 -10.06 -2.41 6.88
C TRP A 117 -10.25 -3.51 7.94
N SER A 118 -10.20 -4.77 7.51
CA SER A 118 -10.29 -5.93 8.40
C SER A 118 -9.05 -6.09 9.30
N GLN A 119 -7.86 -5.81 8.78
CA GLN A 119 -6.62 -5.81 9.57
C GLN A 119 -6.62 -4.70 10.63
N ILE A 120 -7.15 -3.53 10.27
CA ILE A 120 -7.31 -2.40 11.19
C ILE A 120 -8.30 -2.76 12.30
N PHE A 121 -9.43 -3.35 11.93
CA PHE A 121 -10.42 -3.80 12.90
C PHE A 121 -9.84 -4.84 13.87
N LYS A 122 -9.15 -5.85 13.35
CA LYS A 122 -8.44 -6.84 14.18
C LYS A 122 -7.47 -6.15 15.15
N GLN A 123 -6.65 -5.22 14.67
CA GLN A 123 -5.66 -4.55 15.51
C GLN A 123 -6.32 -3.75 16.64
N GLU A 124 -7.45 -3.10 16.36
CA GLU A 124 -8.19 -2.35 17.37
C GLU A 124 -8.82 -3.27 18.43
N VAL A 125 -9.28 -4.46 18.05
CA VAL A 125 -9.79 -5.47 18.99
C VAL A 125 -8.65 -6.02 19.87
N ILE A 126 -7.46 -6.22 19.34
CA ILE A 126 -6.31 -6.71 20.13
C ILE A 126 -5.71 -5.62 21.02
N THR A 127 -5.68 -4.39 20.52
CA THR A 127 -5.09 -3.25 21.22
C THR A 127 -6.00 -2.04 21.02
N PRO A 128 -7.04 -1.87 21.84
CA PRO A 128 -7.91 -0.71 21.79
C PRO A 128 -7.11 0.60 21.87
N GLY A 129 -7.48 1.58 21.06
CA GLY A 129 -6.76 2.85 20.89
C GLY A 129 -5.57 2.77 19.92
N SER A 130 -5.40 1.67 19.19
CA SER A 130 -4.30 1.50 18.22
C SER A 130 -4.46 2.39 16.98
N THR A 131 -5.71 2.63 16.57
CA THR A 131 -6.04 3.34 15.34
C THR A 131 -6.86 4.60 15.63
N SER A 132 -6.37 5.75 15.22
CA SER A 132 -7.05 7.03 15.39
C SER A 132 -8.14 7.25 14.36
N MET A 133 -9.14 8.06 14.74
CA MET A 133 -10.22 8.47 13.82
C MET A 133 -9.70 9.27 12.61
N LYS A 134 -8.54 9.92 12.74
CA LYS A 134 -7.89 10.62 11.62
C LYS A 134 -7.38 9.64 10.58
N ALA A 135 -6.79 8.53 11.00
CA ALA A 135 -6.31 7.48 10.11
C ALA A 135 -7.45 6.80 9.34
N LEU A 136 -8.57 6.50 10.02
CA LEU A 136 -9.74 5.92 9.35
C LEU A 136 -10.32 6.84 8.28
N LYS A 137 -10.39 8.15 8.52
CA LYS A 137 -10.85 9.13 7.53
C LYS A 137 -9.96 9.17 6.29
N VAL A 138 -8.64 9.27 6.50
CA VAL A 138 -7.67 9.24 5.39
C VAL A 138 -7.80 7.95 4.59
N LEU A 139 -7.99 6.82 5.27
CA LEU A 139 -8.16 5.54 4.59
C LEU A 139 -9.47 5.43 3.81
N LYS A 140 -10.57 6.00 4.32
CA LYS A 140 -11.88 6.00 3.65
C LYS A 140 -11.81 6.71 2.30
N ASP A 141 -11.12 7.84 2.25
CA ASP A 141 -11.04 8.66 1.05
C ASP A 141 -9.98 8.16 0.05
N MET A 142 -9.22 7.13 0.43
CA MET A 142 -8.13 6.56 -0.36
C MET A 142 -8.64 5.57 -1.42
N THR A 143 -8.24 5.79 -2.66
CA THR A 143 -8.40 4.82 -3.74
C THR A 143 -7.44 3.63 -3.57
N GLN A 144 -7.75 2.51 -4.22
CA GLN A 144 -6.86 1.34 -4.23
C GLN A 144 -5.44 1.67 -4.74
N ARG A 145 -5.30 2.60 -5.70
CA ARG A 145 -3.99 3.00 -6.25
C ARG A 145 -3.18 3.79 -5.24
N GLU A 146 -3.81 4.71 -4.54
CA GLU A 146 -3.18 5.48 -3.45
C GLU A 146 -2.75 4.55 -2.31
N ALA A 147 -3.59 3.59 -1.94
CA ALA A 147 -3.25 2.59 -0.93
C ALA A 147 -2.03 1.75 -1.33
N GLN A 148 -1.93 1.33 -2.59
CA GLN A 148 -0.75 0.63 -3.11
C GLN A 148 0.50 1.52 -3.09
N THR A 149 0.38 2.79 -3.42
CA THR A 149 1.49 3.75 -3.33
C THR A 149 1.95 3.91 -1.89
N PHE A 150 1.02 4.05 -0.95
CA PHE A 150 1.33 4.10 0.48
C PHE A 150 2.00 2.82 0.98
N GLN A 151 1.52 1.63 0.57
CA GLN A 151 2.15 0.36 0.93
C GLN A 151 3.61 0.27 0.47
N ARG A 152 3.91 0.77 -0.73
CA ARG A 152 5.30 0.84 -1.22
C ARG A 152 6.13 1.77 -0.34
N ALA A 153 5.62 2.96 -0.02
CA ALA A 153 6.33 3.89 0.87
C ALA A 153 6.55 3.29 2.26
N ALA A 154 5.52 2.64 2.83
CA ALA A 154 5.61 1.97 4.11
C ALA A 154 6.67 0.85 4.10
N SER A 155 6.86 0.11 2.99
CA SER A 155 7.93 -0.90 2.86
C SER A 155 9.34 -0.32 2.87
N LEU A 156 9.50 0.97 2.57
CA LEU A 156 10.79 1.68 2.62
C LEU A 156 11.02 2.40 3.96
N ALA A 157 10.01 2.40 4.85
CA ALA A 157 10.07 3.16 6.08
C ALA A 157 11.13 2.62 7.05
N CYS A 158 11.88 3.53 7.64
CA CYS A 158 12.83 3.29 8.72
C CYS A 158 12.57 4.25 9.91
N SER A 159 13.30 4.06 10.99
CA SER A 159 13.47 5.02 12.08
C SER A 159 14.95 5.06 12.46
N PHE A 160 15.41 6.17 13.02
CA PHE A 160 16.79 6.29 13.46
C PHE A 160 16.92 7.30 14.60
N GLY A 161 18.00 7.14 15.37
CA GLY A 161 18.26 7.91 16.59
C GLY A 161 17.26 7.58 17.69
N GLN A 162 17.01 8.57 18.55
CA GLN A 162 16.05 8.44 19.67
C GLN A 162 14.58 8.63 19.23
N ASP A 163 14.36 9.02 17.97
CA ASP A 163 13.04 9.30 17.43
C ASP A 163 12.49 8.10 16.64
N ASN A 164 11.53 7.41 17.27
CA ASN A 164 10.82 6.26 16.71
C ASN A 164 9.83 6.61 15.59
N SER A 165 9.75 7.88 15.16
CA SER A 165 8.95 8.24 13.99
C SER A 165 9.44 7.54 12.73
N LYS A 166 8.46 7.14 11.91
CA LYS A 166 8.70 6.54 10.60
C LYS A 166 9.18 7.60 9.61
N LYS A 167 10.22 7.25 8.86
CA LYS A 167 10.93 8.13 7.92
C LYS A 167 11.20 7.38 6.61
N LEU A 168 11.23 8.10 5.50
CA LEU A 168 11.76 7.64 4.21
C LEU A 168 13.17 8.19 4.06
N LEU A 169 14.19 7.36 4.28
CA LEU A 169 15.58 7.75 4.15
C LEU A 169 15.94 7.95 2.68
N LEU A 170 16.40 9.15 2.32
CA LEU A 170 16.86 9.43 0.96
C LEU A 170 18.36 9.20 0.84
N GLY A 171 19.13 9.53 1.88
CA GLY A 171 20.58 9.35 1.86
C GLY A 171 21.27 10.23 2.88
N TYR A 172 22.41 10.81 2.51
CA TYR A 172 23.20 11.62 3.43
C TYR A 172 23.81 12.86 2.75
N LYS A 173 24.23 13.78 3.60
CA LYS A 173 25.00 14.97 3.25
C LYS A 173 26.15 15.09 4.24
N CYS A 174 27.33 15.44 3.74
CA CYS A 174 28.46 15.75 4.59
C CYS A 174 28.90 17.19 4.34
N ALA A 175 29.35 17.87 5.40
CA ALA A 175 30.05 19.13 5.23
C ALA A 175 31.30 18.91 4.35
N GLY A 176 31.50 19.79 3.37
CA GLY A 176 32.72 19.79 2.57
C GLY A 176 33.92 20.13 3.44
N THR A 177 35.03 19.41 3.26
CA THR A 177 36.30 19.74 3.90
C THR A 177 36.79 21.09 3.38
N LEU A 178 37.32 21.96 4.26
CA LEU A 178 37.77 23.33 3.94
C LEU A 178 38.73 23.47 2.75
N PHE A 179 39.32 22.38 2.25
CA PHE A 179 40.25 22.35 1.12
C PHE A 179 39.61 21.96 -0.23
N ASN A 180 38.32 21.57 -0.27
CA ASN A 180 37.63 21.18 -1.50
C ASN A 180 37.00 22.41 -2.21
N PHE A 181 37.85 23.31 -2.72
CA PHE A 181 37.42 24.50 -3.46
C PHE A 181 36.79 24.23 -4.84
N TYR A 182 36.70 22.96 -5.29
CA TYR A 182 36.25 22.63 -6.64
C TYR A 182 35.02 21.73 -6.75
N LYS A 183 34.43 21.27 -5.64
CA LYS A 183 33.11 20.60 -5.62
C LYS A 183 32.67 20.40 -4.18
N ALA A 184 31.65 21.12 -3.74
CA ALA A 184 30.84 20.65 -2.63
C ALA A 184 30.12 19.40 -3.12
N ASP A 185 30.43 18.23 -2.56
CA ASP A 185 29.63 17.03 -2.85
C ASP A 185 28.22 17.32 -2.37
N GLY A 186 27.29 17.44 -3.33
CA GLY A 186 25.87 17.55 -3.05
C GLY A 186 25.37 16.33 -2.27
N PRO A 187 24.12 16.37 -1.76
CA PRO A 187 23.54 15.25 -1.05
C PRO A 187 23.62 13.99 -1.92
N GLN A 188 24.11 12.90 -1.34
CA GLN A 188 24.15 11.61 -2.00
C GLN A 188 22.85 10.91 -1.67
N LEU A 189 21.99 10.74 -2.70
CA LEU A 189 20.60 10.30 -2.54
C LEU A 189 20.32 9.02 -3.34
N VAL A 190 19.49 8.16 -2.77
CA VAL A 190 18.85 7.04 -3.43
C VAL A 190 17.67 7.55 -4.26
N HIS A 191 17.58 7.11 -5.51
CA HIS A 191 16.43 7.39 -6.36
C HIS A 191 15.24 6.48 -5.99
N LEU A 192 14.28 7.01 -5.23
CA LEU A 192 13.08 6.28 -4.82
C LEU A 192 12.22 5.75 -6.01
N GLY A 193 12.36 6.36 -7.20
CA GLY A 193 11.73 5.89 -8.43
C GLY A 193 12.06 4.44 -8.78
N ASN A 194 13.27 3.97 -8.45
CA ASN A 194 13.71 2.59 -8.67
C ASN A 194 12.88 1.58 -7.86
N TYR A 195 12.20 2.04 -6.81
CA TYR A 195 11.35 1.24 -5.92
C TYR A 195 9.87 1.57 -6.11
N LYS A 196 9.50 2.02 -7.32
CA LYS A 196 8.11 2.36 -7.69
C LYS A 196 7.51 3.48 -6.84
N LEU A 197 8.36 4.40 -6.37
CA LEU A 197 8.01 5.63 -5.66
C LEU A 197 8.65 6.86 -6.32
N PRO A 198 8.25 7.23 -7.54
CA PRO A 198 8.68 8.49 -8.15
C PRO A 198 8.21 9.69 -7.33
N TYR A 199 8.76 10.88 -7.61
CA TYR A 199 8.41 12.11 -6.88
C TYR A 199 6.89 12.42 -6.87
N SER A 200 6.18 12.12 -7.97
CA SER A 200 4.71 12.27 -8.03
C SER A 200 3.98 11.40 -6.99
N SER A 201 4.55 10.25 -6.62
CA SER A 201 4.03 9.42 -5.53
C SER A 201 4.25 10.06 -4.16
N LEU A 202 5.37 10.77 -3.96
CA LEU A 202 5.60 11.52 -2.72
C LEU A 202 4.61 12.68 -2.59
N LEU A 203 4.39 13.44 -3.66
CA LEU A 203 3.40 14.52 -3.70
C LEU A 203 2.00 14.01 -3.34
N LEU A 204 1.60 12.87 -3.92
CA LEU A 204 0.33 12.22 -3.59
C LEU A 204 0.23 11.86 -2.11
N LEU A 205 1.28 11.30 -1.52
CA LEU A 205 1.29 10.94 -0.10
C LEU A 205 1.29 12.17 0.82
N ILE A 206 1.86 13.28 0.38
CA ILE A 206 1.81 14.57 1.09
C ILE A 206 0.39 15.14 1.03
N GLU A 207 -0.26 15.12 -0.13
CA GLU A 207 -1.64 15.56 -0.32
C GLU A 207 -2.63 14.76 0.52
N LEU A 208 -2.44 13.43 0.60
CA LEU A 208 -3.21 12.54 1.49
C LEU A 208 -2.89 12.76 2.98
N GLY A 209 -1.92 13.62 3.32
CA GLY A 209 -1.51 13.89 4.69
C GLY A 209 -0.78 12.73 5.38
N LEU A 210 -0.18 11.81 4.61
CA LEU A 210 0.58 10.65 5.09
C LEU A 210 2.07 10.94 5.27
N LEU A 211 2.61 11.88 4.47
CA LEU A 211 3.96 12.41 4.58
C LEU A 211 3.93 13.90 4.92
N LEU A 212 4.96 14.38 5.61
CA LEU A 212 5.21 15.82 5.74
C LEU A 212 5.81 16.34 4.43
N GLY A 213 5.38 17.53 4.01
CA GLY A 213 5.74 18.13 2.72
C GLY A 213 7.17 18.66 2.59
N THR A 214 7.99 18.52 3.62
CA THR A 214 9.33 19.09 3.70
C THR A 214 10.35 17.98 3.73
N GLU A 215 11.36 18.07 2.85
CA GLU A 215 12.58 17.27 2.97
C GLU A 215 13.38 17.77 4.18
N LEU A 216 13.77 16.84 5.05
CA LEU A 216 14.43 17.16 6.31
C LEU A 216 15.86 16.64 6.32
N GLU A 217 16.72 17.36 7.03
CA GLU A 217 18.05 16.89 7.40
C GLU A 217 18.05 16.50 8.89
N SER A 218 18.80 15.45 9.25
CA SER A 218 19.02 15.14 10.66
C SER A 218 19.91 16.19 11.31
N GLY A 219 19.96 16.17 12.65
CA GLY A 219 21.11 16.74 13.35
C GLY A 219 22.42 16.11 12.87
N GLU A 220 23.53 16.76 13.18
CA GLU A 220 24.85 16.19 12.94
C GLU A 220 24.98 14.87 13.72
N ILE A 221 25.45 13.83 13.04
CA ILE A 221 25.65 12.53 13.65
C ILE A 221 26.98 12.55 14.40
N GLU A 222 26.95 12.18 15.68
CA GLU A 222 28.14 12.05 16.52
C GLU A 222 28.92 10.76 16.19
N PHE A 223 30.23 10.74 16.45
CA PHE A 223 31.05 9.53 16.24
C PHE A 223 30.70 8.42 17.23
N GLU A 224 30.41 8.81 18.48
CA GLU A 224 30.01 7.93 19.56
C GLU A 224 28.93 8.61 20.41
N PRO A 225 27.83 7.92 20.76
CA PRO A 225 27.50 6.55 20.35
C PRO A 225 27.09 6.45 18.88
N ALA A 226 27.14 5.23 18.32
CA ALA A 226 26.62 4.97 16.98
C ALA A 226 25.13 5.34 16.90
N LEU A 227 24.71 5.91 15.76
CA LEU A 227 23.30 6.21 15.54
C LEU A 227 22.54 4.92 15.26
N PRO A 228 21.60 4.49 16.13
CA PRO A 228 20.76 3.33 15.84
C PRO A 228 19.84 3.65 14.66
N LEU A 229 19.66 2.68 13.76
CA LEU A 229 18.75 2.74 12.64
C LEU A 229 17.97 1.42 12.57
N GLN A 230 16.65 1.52 12.54
CA GLN A 230 15.77 0.37 12.41
C GLN A 230 15.06 0.43 11.05
N TYR A 231 15.19 -0.64 10.26
CA TYR A 231 14.53 -0.78 8.97
C TYR A 231 13.70 -2.05 8.94
N GLN A 232 12.37 -1.92 8.92
CA GLN A 232 11.45 -3.05 8.72
C GLN A 232 11.72 -4.28 9.62
N GLY A 233 12.12 -4.04 10.87
CA GLY A 233 12.48 -5.08 11.84
C GLY A 233 13.98 -5.44 11.89
N LYS A 234 14.78 -5.02 10.90
CA LYS A 234 16.24 -5.12 10.93
C LYS A 234 16.83 -3.98 11.77
N GLN A 235 17.77 -4.32 12.66
CA GLN A 235 18.50 -3.34 13.46
C GLN A 235 19.89 -3.10 12.85
N LEU A 236 20.26 -1.84 12.80
CA LEU A 236 21.54 -1.34 12.31
C LEU A 236 22.06 -0.27 13.27
N ALA A 237 23.36 -0.05 13.24
CA ALA A 237 23.97 1.13 13.82
C ALA A 237 24.94 1.75 12.81
N ILE A 238 24.93 3.08 12.67
CA ILE A 238 25.81 3.79 11.76
C ILE A 238 26.71 4.75 12.53
N LYS A 239 28.01 4.75 12.22
CA LYS A 239 29.00 5.70 12.74
C LYS A 239 29.56 6.54 11.61
N PRO A 240 29.56 7.87 11.70
CA PRO A 240 30.11 8.72 10.65
C PRO A 240 31.63 8.54 10.56
N MET A 241 32.18 8.57 9.34
CA MET A 241 33.64 8.57 9.13
C MET A 241 34.24 9.98 9.20
N GLN A 242 33.39 11.02 9.21
CA GLN A 242 33.80 12.43 9.27
C GLN A 242 32.73 13.31 9.94
N LYS A 243 33.16 14.46 10.48
CA LYS A 243 32.28 15.48 11.08
C LYS A 243 31.34 16.09 10.04
N GLY A 244 30.23 16.66 10.51
CA GLY A 244 29.25 17.35 9.68
C GLY A 244 28.37 16.41 8.84
N SER A 245 28.32 15.13 9.16
CA SER A 245 27.51 14.13 8.47
C SER A 245 26.05 14.18 8.97
N ARG A 246 25.09 14.27 8.03
CA ARG A 246 23.64 14.34 8.29
C ARG A 246 22.90 13.40 7.35
N LEU A 247 21.77 12.85 7.78
CA LEU A 247 20.87 12.08 6.92
C LEU A 247 19.81 12.99 6.31
N VAL A 248 19.42 12.69 5.07
CA VAL A 248 18.36 13.39 4.34
C VAL A 248 17.16 12.47 4.21
N TYR A 249 15.96 12.94 4.57
CA TYR A 249 14.77 12.09 4.65
C TYR A 249 13.45 12.86 4.54
N TYR A 250 12.37 12.15 4.17
CA TYR A 250 11.00 12.60 4.45
C TYR A 250 10.47 11.95 5.72
N ARG A 251 9.62 12.65 6.47
CA ARG A 251 8.98 12.13 7.68
C ARG A 251 7.53 11.78 7.40
N PHE A 252 7.07 10.63 7.89
CA PHE A 252 5.64 10.32 7.89
C PHE A 252 4.91 11.20 8.90
N SER A 253 3.71 11.63 8.54
CA SER A 253 2.82 12.30 9.50
C SER A 253 2.45 11.34 10.64
N PRO A 254 1.91 11.82 11.77
CA PRO A 254 1.40 10.92 12.82
C PRO A 254 0.43 9.88 12.27
N THR A 255 -0.48 10.28 11.39
CA THR A 255 -1.43 9.42 10.70
C THR A 255 -0.73 8.39 9.80
N GLY A 256 0.25 8.83 8.99
CA GLY A 256 0.99 7.94 8.11
C GLY A 256 1.82 6.92 8.88
N ALA A 257 2.43 7.32 10.00
CA ALA A 257 3.21 6.44 10.86
C ALA A 257 2.35 5.40 11.56
N GLU A 258 1.14 5.78 11.99
CA GLU A 258 0.14 4.87 12.56
C GLU A 258 -0.29 3.81 11.53
N LEU A 259 -0.69 4.25 10.33
CA LEU A 259 -1.06 3.34 9.24
C LEU A 259 0.11 2.44 8.80
N CYS A 260 1.37 2.91 8.86
CA CYS A 260 2.53 2.07 8.57
C CYS A 260 2.64 0.87 9.53
N LYS A 261 2.28 1.05 10.81
CA LYS A 261 2.34 -0.05 11.79
C LYS A 261 1.36 -1.17 11.43
N LEU A 262 0.17 -0.81 10.93
CA LEU A 262 -0.89 -1.73 10.54
C LEU A 262 -0.50 -2.63 9.35
N LEU A 263 0.36 -2.14 8.47
CA LEU A 263 0.86 -2.89 7.31
C LEU A 263 1.90 -3.96 7.69
N GLY A 264 2.44 -3.90 8.91
CA GLY A 264 3.50 -4.77 9.40
C GLY A 264 4.84 -4.56 8.70
N ASN A 265 5.80 -5.45 9.00
CA ASN A 265 7.12 -5.42 8.38
C ASN A 265 7.09 -6.19 7.06
N LYS A 266 7.34 -5.48 5.95
CA LYS A 266 7.45 -6.05 4.60
C LYS A 266 8.66 -5.40 3.92
N PRO A 267 9.88 -5.84 4.26
CA PRO A 267 11.09 -5.18 3.78
C PRO A 267 11.21 -5.23 2.26
N ASN A 268 11.68 -4.13 1.69
CA ASN A 268 12.15 -4.07 0.32
C ASN A 268 13.67 -4.28 0.31
N GLU A 269 14.09 -5.52 0.06
CA GLU A 269 15.50 -5.93 0.12
C GLU A 269 16.38 -5.15 -0.86
N SER A 270 15.91 -4.87 -2.07
CA SER A 270 16.68 -4.09 -3.04
C SER A 270 16.93 -2.65 -2.59
N TYR A 271 15.94 -2.02 -1.95
CA TYR A 271 16.12 -0.70 -1.36
C TYR A 271 17.07 -0.74 -0.17
N TYR A 272 16.91 -1.74 0.70
CA TYR A 272 17.81 -1.96 1.84
C TYR A 272 19.27 -2.06 1.38
N ASP A 273 19.57 -2.93 0.42
CA ASP A 273 20.93 -3.13 -0.09
C ASP A 273 21.53 -1.84 -0.67
N ASN A 274 20.75 -1.06 -1.41
CA ASN A 274 21.19 0.22 -1.96
C ASN A 274 21.46 1.26 -0.87
N VAL A 275 20.57 1.37 0.13
CA VAL A 275 20.78 2.27 1.28
C VAL A 275 22.03 1.88 2.05
N ILE A 276 22.27 0.59 2.30
CA ILE A 276 23.49 0.12 2.98
C ILE A 276 24.74 0.46 2.16
N ALA A 277 24.71 0.19 0.84
CA ALA A 277 25.83 0.49 -0.05
C ALA A 277 26.13 2.01 -0.10
N LEU A 278 25.08 2.84 -0.13
CA LEU A 278 25.21 4.30 -0.10
C LEU A 278 25.81 4.76 1.23
N LEU A 279 25.25 4.33 2.37
CA LEU A 279 25.74 4.72 3.69
C LEU A 279 27.18 4.27 3.92
N SER A 280 27.56 3.08 3.44
CA SER A 280 28.92 2.53 3.58
C SER A 280 30.02 3.38 2.91
N GLN A 281 29.67 4.37 2.07
CA GLN A 281 30.63 5.29 1.47
C GLN A 281 31.23 6.29 2.47
N LYS A 282 30.47 6.66 3.51
CA LYS A 282 30.85 7.69 4.50
C LYS A 282 30.49 7.33 5.95
N PHE A 283 29.91 6.16 6.16
CA PHE A 283 29.57 5.63 7.47
C PHE A 283 30.10 4.20 7.61
N ILE A 284 30.55 3.86 8.82
CA ILE A 284 30.72 2.47 9.22
C ILE A 284 29.33 1.95 9.59
N VAL A 285 28.86 0.92 8.89
CA VAL A 285 27.54 0.32 9.11
C VAL A 285 27.70 -1.00 9.84
N GLU A 286 27.20 -1.07 11.07
CA GLU A 286 27.14 -2.27 11.89
C GLU A 286 25.74 -2.87 11.73
N THR A 287 25.67 -4.10 11.23
CA THR A 287 24.41 -4.86 11.09
C THR A 287 24.37 -5.92 12.18
N ASP A 288 23.19 -6.18 12.76
CA ASP A 288 23.01 -7.32 13.66
C ASP A 288 23.01 -8.64 12.86
N VAL A 289 24.18 -9.08 12.39
CA VAL A 289 24.43 -10.46 11.96
C VAL A 289 25.23 -11.17 13.05
N LYS A 290 24.61 -11.36 14.23
CA LYS A 290 25.06 -12.34 15.24
C LYS A 290 23.89 -12.91 16.04
N LYS A 291 23.17 -13.86 15.44
CA LYS A 291 22.56 -15.01 16.13
C LYS A 291 22.50 -16.21 15.19
N SER A 292 23.64 -16.88 15.00
CA SER A 292 23.70 -18.28 14.53
C SER A 292 25.13 -18.83 14.43
N ILE A 293 26.00 -18.63 15.42
CA ILE A 293 27.13 -19.54 15.65
C ILE A 293 27.32 -19.72 17.16
N SER A 294 27.33 -21.00 17.58
CA SER A 294 27.74 -21.53 18.89
C SER A 294 26.76 -21.50 20.07
N THR A 295 25.96 -22.56 20.18
CA THR A 295 26.07 -23.50 21.32
C THR A 295 25.57 -24.89 20.90
N MET A 296 26.46 -25.64 20.23
CA MET A 296 26.61 -27.05 20.58
C MET A 296 27.77 -27.10 21.56
N ALA A 297 27.45 -27.38 22.81
CA ALA A 297 28.29 -28.00 23.83
C ALA A 297 27.34 -28.63 24.85
#